data_AF-M9LJW1-F1
#
_entry.id   AF-M9LJW1-F1
#
_cell.length_a   1.000
_cell.length_b   1.000
_cell.length_c   1.000
_cell.angle_alpha   90.00
_cell.angle_beta   90.00
_cell.angle_gamma   90.00
#
_symmetry.space_group_name_H-M   'P 1'
#
loop_
_entity.id
_entity.type
_entity.pdbx_description
1 polymer ?
#
loop_
_entity_poly.entity_id
_entity_poly.type
_entity_poly.pdbx_seq_one_letter_code
_entity_poly.pdbx_strand_id
1 'polypeptide(L)'
;MGTLGTVDVTQIVSGFEERMAKLALFDPLFELQRQRKSDRNGEPIEMMEMGLLTLLFFFEQKLMRNPKAGVKDLAKFLQEAAADALKLDVAAFEELARTIIQVFRPSSGKRRSFTYFNWETRQQDTVYTSILKASSFDSKTSTQYYALDDDGLELVFATKEFYMEFQLSIHQLVLRKQLEKGEFQGALRQINEMRVDVESLQERMIKLGHEMKRSIVSEDTLKRYGVLLEDIYSRLQRENQEFEELRSFVKETKERIYSDTLQMKEHHAYESILRIAAELEKVHTEHTLLLQQSIELKNGALHAAKESLYYTGMDSFNFDQDIVNLLLGTPLPLEAARGVLSPFLGLEQHACWSPLTVFAEQNITADGEEEQREEGFLELAEGQEAGTFIHWRGRLFKSIMENLLIRLKEGQTIRLNEVIEACKRGEETDDWLSMRAFYDFWLILHQRSPVQAGREDTDESKPTGMEEAIRLLGKHKLTVKEAGQVIEVNERFSIQEMDLTLTLGGRDDAISE
;
A
#
# COMPACT_ATOMS: atom_id res chain seq x y z
N MET A 1 -44.87 -7.32 22.38
CA MET A 1 -44.10 -6.60 21.34
C MET A 1 -43.02 -5.84 22.07
N GLY A 2 -41.81 -6.41 22.09
CA GLY A 2 -40.68 -5.86 22.84
C GLY A 2 -40.18 -4.58 22.18
N THR A 3 -40.06 -3.54 22.99
CA THR A 3 -39.44 -2.26 22.63
C THR A 3 -37.96 -2.47 22.34
N LEU A 4 -37.60 -2.58 21.06
CA LEU A 4 -36.29 -2.13 20.59
C LEU A 4 -36.20 -0.64 20.92
N GLY A 5 -35.24 -0.26 21.77
CA GLY A 5 -35.11 1.10 22.28
C GLY A 5 -35.11 2.14 21.16
N THR A 6 -36.05 3.08 21.21
CA THR A 6 -36.03 4.38 20.49
C THR A 6 -35.50 4.37 19.04
N VAL A 7 -35.78 3.32 18.27
CA VAL A 7 -35.50 3.32 16.83
C VAL A 7 -36.79 3.69 16.12
N ASP A 8 -36.83 4.88 15.52
CA ASP A 8 -37.95 5.28 14.69
C ASP A 8 -37.92 4.48 13.38
N VAL A 9 -38.73 3.42 13.33
CA VAL A 9 -38.86 2.53 12.17
C VAL A 9 -39.22 3.32 10.90
N THR A 10 -39.96 4.42 11.04
CA THR A 10 -40.34 5.26 9.89
C THR A 10 -39.14 5.99 9.29
N GLN A 11 -38.16 6.38 10.10
CA GLN A 11 -36.91 6.98 9.60
C GLN A 11 -36.01 5.95 8.93
N ILE A 12 -35.94 4.71 9.43
CA ILE A 12 -35.13 3.65 8.80
C ILE A 12 -35.62 3.30 7.40
N VAL A 13 -36.94 3.24 7.24
CA VAL A 13 -37.57 2.85 5.98
C VAL A 13 -37.67 4.02 5.00
N SER A 14 -37.43 5.26 5.44
CA SER A 14 -37.43 6.43 4.55
C SER A 14 -36.37 6.33 3.44
N GLY A 15 -36.77 6.60 2.20
CA GLY A 15 -35.88 6.51 1.04
C GLY A 15 -35.59 5.08 0.58
N PHE A 16 -36.42 4.11 0.98
CA PHE A 16 -36.28 2.72 0.54
C PHE A 16 -36.43 2.59 -0.99
N GLU A 17 -37.34 3.36 -1.59
CA GLU A 17 -37.51 3.43 -3.04
C GLU A 17 -36.23 3.84 -3.76
N GLU A 18 -35.55 4.89 -3.31
CA GLU A 18 -34.30 5.38 -3.91
C GLU A 18 -33.19 4.33 -3.84
N ARG A 19 -33.09 3.60 -2.72
CA ARG A 19 -32.12 2.51 -2.56
C ARG A 19 -32.43 1.34 -3.49
N MET A 20 -33.70 0.97 -3.62
CA MET A 20 -34.14 -0.07 -4.55
C MET A 20 -33.93 0.34 -6.01
N ALA A 21 -34.09 1.62 -6.35
CA ALA A 21 -33.77 2.14 -7.66
C ALA A 21 -32.27 1.98 -8.00
N LYS A 22 -31.37 2.27 -7.04
CA LYS A 22 -29.92 2.02 -7.21
C LYS A 22 -29.59 0.55 -7.39
N LEU A 23 -30.21 -0.34 -6.62
CA LEU A 23 -30.02 -1.80 -6.78
C LEU A 23 -30.53 -2.29 -8.14
N ALA A 24 -31.62 -1.72 -8.65
CA ALA A 24 -32.16 -2.07 -9.97
C ALA A 24 -31.21 -1.75 -11.12
N LEU A 25 -30.23 -0.85 -10.94
CA LEU A 25 -29.20 -0.57 -11.94
C LEU A 25 -28.28 -1.77 -12.20
N PHE A 26 -28.05 -2.62 -11.18
CA PHE A 26 -27.17 -3.77 -11.28
C PHE A 26 -27.85 -5.02 -11.89
N ASP A 27 -29.19 -5.07 -11.93
CA ASP A 27 -29.94 -6.22 -12.45
C ASP A 27 -29.49 -6.70 -13.85
N PRO A 28 -29.19 -5.82 -14.82
CA PRO A 28 -28.73 -6.24 -16.15
C PRO A 28 -27.36 -6.93 -16.13
N LEU A 29 -26.47 -6.55 -15.20
CA LEU A 29 -25.17 -7.23 -15.02
C LEU A 29 -25.38 -8.64 -14.44
N PHE A 30 -26.27 -8.79 -13.46
CA PHE A 30 -26.64 -10.10 -12.94
C PHE A 30 -27.38 -10.96 -13.98
N GLU A 31 -28.14 -10.36 -14.88
CA GLU A 31 -28.73 -11.07 -16.02
C GLU A 31 -27.65 -11.61 -16.95
N LEU A 32 -26.62 -10.82 -17.25
CA LEU A 32 -25.47 -11.29 -18.03
C LEU A 32 -24.72 -12.42 -17.31
N GLN A 33 -24.53 -12.33 -16.00
CA GLN A 33 -23.91 -13.40 -15.21
C GLN A 33 -24.68 -14.72 -15.30
N ARG A 34 -26.02 -14.67 -15.38
CA ARG A 34 -26.87 -15.87 -15.54
C ARG A 34 -26.76 -16.48 -16.94
N GLN A 35 -26.31 -15.73 -17.95
CA GLN A 35 -26.11 -16.24 -19.30
C GLN A 35 -24.80 -17.01 -19.40
N ARG A 36 -24.88 -18.33 -19.51
CA ARG A 36 -23.71 -19.18 -19.76
C ARG A 36 -23.46 -19.27 -21.27
N LYS A 37 -22.48 -18.52 -21.78
CA LYS A 37 -21.92 -18.72 -23.11
C LYS A 37 -20.54 -19.37 -22.98
N SER A 38 -20.18 -20.21 -23.94
CA SER A 38 -18.88 -20.86 -24.00
C SER A 38 -18.10 -20.38 -25.21
N ASP A 39 -16.78 -20.26 -25.07
CA ASP A 39 -15.85 -20.02 -26.18
C ASP A 39 -15.72 -21.27 -27.06
N ARG A 40 -15.03 -21.16 -28.20
CA ARG A 40 -14.71 -22.25 -29.14
C ARG A 40 -13.98 -23.42 -28.46
N ASN A 41 -13.24 -23.17 -27.38
CA ASN A 41 -12.54 -24.19 -26.59
C ASN A 41 -13.41 -24.81 -25.49
N GLY A 42 -14.67 -24.38 -25.33
CA GLY A 42 -15.58 -24.87 -24.29
C GLY A 42 -15.43 -24.19 -22.93
N GLU A 43 -14.54 -23.20 -22.80
CA GLU A 43 -14.40 -22.39 -21.58
C GLU A 43 -15.56 -21.41 -21.42
N PRO A 44 -16.08 -21.23 -20.19
CA PRO A 44 -17.15 -20.27 -19.93
C PRO A 44 -16.66 -18.84 -20.16
N ILE A 45 -17.45 -18.05 -20.88
CA ILE A 45 -17.22 -16.61 -21.04
C ILE A 45 -17.79 -15.91 -19.82
N GLU A 46 -16.96 -15.12 -19.15
CA GLU A 46 -17.32 -14.27 -18.02
C GLU A 46 -18.14 -13.06 -18.51
N MET A 47 -19.46 -13.28 -18.70
CA MET A 47 -20.38 -12.35 -19.37
C MET A 47 -20.66 -11.08 -18.58
N MET A 48 -20.60 -11.13 -17.24
CA MET A 48 -20.84 -9.97 -16.39
C MET A 48 -19.71 -8.94 -16.51
N GLU A 49 -18.48 -9.43 -16.52
CA GLU A 49 -17.22 -8.72 -16.66
C GLU A 49 -17.15 -8.06 -18.05
N MET A 50 -17.55 -8.79 -19.09
CA MET A 50 -17.73 -8.23 -20.44
C MET A 50 -18.81 -7.16 -20.52
N GLY A 51 -19.88 -7.32 -19.74
CA GLY A 51 -20.91 -6.30 -19.55
C GLY A 51 -20.33 -5.02 -18.97
N LEU A 52 -19.53 -5.13 -17.90
CA LEU A 52 -18.88 -3.99 -17.27
C LEU A 52 -17.87 -3.31 -18.21
N LEU A 53 -17.04 -4.08 -18.91
CA LEU A 53 -16.11 -3.57 -19.93
C LEU A 53 -16.85 -2.78 -21.04
N THR A 54 -18.02 -3.25 -21.45
CA THR A 54 -18.87 -2.55 -22.42
C THR A 54 -19.34 -1.20 -21.89
N LEU A 55 -19.73 -1.11 -20.61
CA LEU A 55 -20.10 0.16 -19.99
C LEU A 55 -18.91 1.13 -19.91
N LEU A 56 -17.72 0.63 -19.54
CA LEU A 56 -16.49 1.43 -19.51
C LEU A 56 -16.12 1.97 -20.90
N PHE A 57 -16.29 1.16 -21.95
CA PHE A 57 -16.09 1.60 -23.33
C PHE A 57 -17.02 2.78 -23.69
N PHE A 58 -18.32 2.66 -23.44
CA PHE A 58 -19.26 3.74 -23.75
C PHE A 58 -19.02 4.98 -22.87
N PHE A 59 -18.51 4.81 -21.66
CA PHE A 59 -18.11 5.92 -20.78
C PHE A 59 -16.95 6.70 -21.39
N GLU A 60 -15.91 6.00 -21.84
CA GLU A 60 -14.75 6.62 -22.48
C GLU A 60 -15.13 7.33 -23.79
N GLN A 61 -16.00 6.72 -24.61
CA GLN A 61 -16.50 7.37 -25.83
C GLN A 61 -17.29 8.65 -25.53
N LYS A 62 -18.05 8.67 -24.42
CA LYS A 62 -18.76 9.87 -23.96
C LYS A 62 -17.79 10.95 -23.47
N LEU A 63 -16.71 10.56 -22.78
CA LEU A 63 -15.65 11.45 -22.31
C LEU A 63 -14.91 12.11 -23.49
N MET A 64 -14.56 11.31 -24.50
CA MET A 64 -13.93 11.74 -25.76
C MET A 64 -14.87 12.48 -26.70
N ARG A 65 -16.14 12.70 -26.30
CA ARG A 65 -17.20 13.35 -27.10
C ARG A 65 -17.38 12.71 -28.48
N ASN A 66 -17.21 11.40 -28.57
CA ASN A 66 -17.42 10.64 -29.80
C ASN A 66 -18.86 10.07 -29.84
N PRO A 67 -19.76 10.61 -30.69
CA PRO A 67 -21.15 10.15 -30.73
C PRO A 67 -21.36 8.86 -31.54
N LYS A 68 -20.31 8.36 -32.21
CA LYS A 68 -20.37 7.24 -33.18
C LYS A 68 -19.81 5.93 -32.61
N ALA A 69 -20.33 5.50 -31.46
CA ALA A 69 -19.98 4.20 -30.87
C ALA A 69 -21.04 3.15 -31.22
N GLY A 70 -20.72 2.24 -32.15
CA GLY A 70 -21.63 1.19 -32.62
C GLY A 70 -21.23 -0.21 -32.16
N VAL A 71 -22.03 -1.22 -32.54
CA VAL A 71 -21.73 -2.64 -32.23
C VAL A 71 -20.37 -3.08 -32.74
N LYS A 72 -19.97 -2.62 -33.94
CA LYS A 72 -18.69 -2.97 -34.56
C LYS A 72 -17.49 -2.38 -33.82
N ASP A 73 -17.63 -1.16 -33.30
CA ASP A 73 -16.57 -0.50 -32.55
C ASP A 73 -16.38 -1.16 -31.19
N LEU A 74 -17.50 -1.52 -30.53
CA LEU A 74 -17.48 -2.31 -29.30
C LEU A 74 -16.86 -3.69 -29.54
N ALA A 75 -17.20 -4.37 -30.63
CA ALA A 75 -16.64 -5.69 -30.94
C ALA A 75 -15.13 -5.65 -31.14
N LYS A 76 -14.61 -4.62 -31.83
CA LYS A 76 -13.16 -4.39 -31.96
C LYS A 76 -12.49 -4.12 -30.61
N PHE A 77 -13.10 -3.27 -29.79
CA PHE A 77 -12.59 -2.99 -28.46
C PHE A 77 -12.53 -4.26 -27.58
N LEU A 78 -13.60 -5.05 -27.57
CA LEU A 78 -13.63 -6.31 -26.82
C LEU A 78 -12.63 -7.32 -27.37
N GLN A 79 -12.42 -7.34 -28.69
CA GLN A 79 -11.39 -8.17 -29.32
C GLN A 79 -9.98 -7.76 -28.87
N GLU A 80 -9.68 -6.46 -28.83
CA GLU A 80 -8.38 -5.96 -28.36
C GLU A 80 -8.19 -6.20 -26.86
N ALA A 81 -9.21 -5.93 -26.04
CA ALA A 81 -9.15 -6.06 -24.60
C ALA A 81 -9.09 -7.52 -24.12
N ALA A 82 -9.65 -8.46 -24.89
CA ALA A 82 -9.73 -9.87 -24.53
C ALA A 82 -8.88 -10.79 -25.44
N ALA A 83 -7.99 -10.23 -26.27
CA ALA A 83 -7.20 -10.98 -27.25
C ALA A 83 -6.37 -12.12 -26.64
N ASP A 84 -5.84 -11.90 -25.43
CA ASP A 84 -4.98 -12.85 -24.74
C ASP A 84 -5.76 -13.90 -23.94
N ALA A 85 -7.03 -13.64 -23.63
CA ALA A 85 -7.86 -14.45 -22.73
C ALA A 85 -8.96 -15.25 -23.44
N LEU A 86 -9.49 -14.76 -24.57
CA LEU A 86 -10.61 -15.37 -25.29
C LEU A 86 -10.27 -15.60 -26.75
N LYS A 87 -10.47 -16.84 -27.23
CA LYS A 87 -10.17 -17.24 -28.61
C LYS A 87 -11.44 -17.27 -29.46
N LEU A 88 -12.06 -16.10 -29.58
CA LEU A 88 -13.26 -15.89 -30.39
C LEU A 88 -12.92 -15.38 -31.79
N ASP A 89 -13.80 -15.66 -32.75
CA ASP A 89 -13.74 -15.08 -34.10
C ASP A 89 -14.26 -13.64 -34.09
N VAL A 90 -13.93 -12.86 -35.11
CA VAL A 90 -14.44 -11.49 -35.28
C VAL A 90 -15.98 -11.48 -35.30
N ALA A 91 -16.59 -12.47 -35.97
CA ALA A 91 -18.05 -12.61 -35.99
C ALA A 91 -18.65 -12.96 -34.62
N ALA A 92 -17.93 -13.72 -33.79
CA ALA A 92 -18.39 -14.09 -32.46
C ALA A 92 -18.29 -12.92 -31.48
N PHE A 93 -17.25 -12.06 -31.61
CA PHE A 93 -17.18 -10.79 -30.86
C PHE A 93 -18.31 -9.82 -31.25
N GLU A 94 -18.70 -9.75 -32.54
CA GLU A 94 -19.87 -8.96 -32.96
C GLU A 94 -21.18 -9.49 -32.37
N GLU A 95 -21.36 -10.81 -32.30
CA GLU A 95 -22.55 -11.42 -31.68
C GLU A 95 -22.58 -11.18 -30.16
N LEU A 96 -21.43 -11.28 -29.50
CA LEU A 96 -21.26 -11.01 -28.08
C LEU A 96 -21.59 -9.55 -27.76
N ALA A 97 -21.00 -8.60 -28.51
CA ALA A 97 -21.30 -7.18 -28.40
C ALA A 97 -22.80 -6.89 -28.58
N ARG A 98 -23.44 -7.51 -29.58
CA ARG A 98 -24.90 -7.38 -29.81
C ARG A 98 -25.72 -7.94 -28.65
N THR A 99 -25.32 -9.08 -28.10
CA THR A 99 -26.01 -9.73 -26.97
C THR A 99 -25.97 -8.82 -25.74
N ILE A 100 -24.79 -8.27 -25.41
CA ILE A 100 -24.62 -7.38 -24.26
C ILE A 100 -25.43 -6.09 -24.43
N ILE A 101 -25.36 -5.46 -25.61
CA ILE A 101 -26.15 -4.25 -25.91
C ILE A 101 -27.65 -4.54 -25.79
N GLN A 102 -28.12 -5.71 -26.21
CA GLN A 102 -29.53 -6.08 -26.12
C GLN A 102 -30.00 -6.27 -24.67
N VAL A 103 -29.12 -6.73 -23.76
CA VAL A 103 -29.44 -6.83 -22.32
C VAL A 103 -29.52 -5.44 -21.69
N PHE A 104 -28.59 -4.54 -22.00
CA PHE A 104 -28.62 -3.15 -21.51
C PHE A 104 -29.72 -2.29 -22.14
N ARG A 105 -30.11 -2.60 -23.38
CA ARG A 105 -31.19 -1.93 -24.11
C ARG A 105 -32.03 -2.97 -24.87
N PRO A 106 -33.16 -3.42 -24.30
CA PRO A 106 -34.06 -4.34 -24.98
C PRO A 106 -34.51 -3.82 -26.34
N SER A 107 -34.61 -4.72 -27.32
CA SER A 107 -35.01 -4.41 -28.70
C SER A 107 -36.43 -3.84 -28.84
N SER A 108 -37.25 -3.93 -27.79
CA SER A 108 -38.59 -3.33 -27.71
C SER A 108 -38.58 -1.80 -27.56
N GLY A 109 -37.42 -1.21 -27.23
CA GLY A 109 -37.29 0.23 -26.96
C GLY A 109 -37.97 0.70 -25.67
N LYS A 110 -38.58 -0.21 -24.89
CA LYS A 110 -39.14 0.10 -23.58
C LYS A 110 -38.04 0.13 -22.53
N ARG A 111 -38.15 1.06 -21.57
CA ARG A 111 -37.29 1.10 -20.38
C ARG A 111 -37.42 -0.22 -19.63
N ARG A 112 -36.32 -0.71 -19.05
CA ARG A 112 -36.36 -1.91 -18.21
C ARG A 112 -37.18 -1.61 -16.98
N SER A 113 -37.91 -2.60 -16.47
CA SER A 113 -38.75 -2.46 -15.28
C SER A 113 -38.28 -3.44 -14.21
N PHE A 114 -38.10 -2.96 -12.99
CA PHE A 114 -37.75 -3.75 -11.82
C PHE A 114 -38.85 -3.61 -10.77
N THR A 115 -39.54 -4.70 -10.48
CA THR A 115 -40.64 -4.75 -9.51
C THR A 115 -40.12 -5.15 -8.14
N TYR A 116 -40.47 -4.40 -7.10
CA TYR A 116 -40.08 -4.71 -5.73
C TYR A 116 -41.19 -4.36 -4.74
N PHE A 117 -41.07 -4.87 -3.52
CA PHE A 117 -41.98 -4.51 -2.44
C PHE A 117 -41.41 -3.32 -1.66
N ASN A 118 -42.10 -2.19 -1.69
CA ASN A 118 -41.71 -0.98 -0.99
C ASN A 118 -42.20 -1.05 0.45
N TRP A 119 -41.27 -1.08 1.41
CA TRP A 119 -41.61 -1.15 2.84
C TRP A 119 -42.15 0.16 3.40
N GLU A 120 -41.91 1.29 2.73
CA GLU A 120 -42.41 2.61 3.11
C GLU A 120 -43.90 2.73 2.82
N THR A 121 -44.32 2.37 1.60
CA THR A 121 -45.73 2.41 1.16
C THR A 121 -46.49 1.11 1.42
N ARG A 122 -45.77 0.01 1.71
CA ARG A 122 -46.29 -1.38 1.85
C ARG A 122 -46.99 -1.90 0.60
N GLN A 123 -46.54 -1.49 -0.59
CA GLN A 123 -47.10 -1.88 -1.88
C GLN A 123 -46.01 -2.41 -2.82
N GLN A 124 -46.43 -3.05 -3.91
CA GLN A 124 -45.51 -3.40 -4.99
C GLN A 124 -45.31 -2.21 -5.91
N ASP A 125 -44.08 -1.70 -5.95
CA ASP A 125 -43.68 -0.59 -6.81
C ASP A 125 -42.77 -1.09 -7.93
N THR A 126 -42.70 -0.32 -9.02
CA THR A 126 -41.89 -0.65 -10.20
C THR A 126 -41.01 0.53 -10.56
N VAL A 127 -39.70 0.33 -10.55
CA VAL A 127 -38.73 1.32 -11.05
C VAL A 127 -38.38 1.02 -12.49
N TYR A 128 -38.22 2.07 -13.29
CA TYR A 128 -37.81 1.96 -14.68
C TYR A 128 -36.39 2.46 -14.88
N THR A 129 -35.53 1.66 -15.49
CA THR A 129 -34.11 1.99 -15.73
C THR A 129 -33.76 1.97 -17.23
N SER A 130 -32.82 2.82 -17.62
CA SER A 130 -32.33 2.99 -18.99
C SER A 130 -30.80 3.13 -18.99
N ILE A 131 -30.06 2.05 -19.27
CA ILE A 131 -28.58 2.10 -19.22
C ILE A 131 -27.99 2.73 -20.49
N LEU A 132 -28.48 2.32 -21.67
CA LEU A 132 -28.03 2.82 -22.96
C LEU A 132 -29.17 3.47 -23.73
N LYS A 133 -28.90 4.62 -24.36
CA LYS A 133 -29.78 5.30 -25.32
C LYS A 133 -29.23 5.23 -26.73
N ALA A 134 -30.12 5.32 -27.73
CA ALA A 134 -29.70 5.47 -29.12
C ALA A 134 -29.28 6.92 -29.37
N SER A 135 -28.06 7.15 -29.88
CA SER A 135 -27.53 8.50 -30.12
C SER A 135 -27.84 8.97 -31.55
N SER A 136 -27.52 8.16 -32.55
CA SER A 136 -27.71 8.47 -33.97
C SER A 136 -27.87 7.19 -34.79
N PHE A 137 -28.51 7.30 -35.95
CA PHE A 137 -28.71 6.21 -36.89
C PHE A 137 -28.19 6.63 -38.26
N ASP A 138 -27.28 5.85 -38.82
CA ASP A 138 -26.82 6.05 -40.19
C ASP A 138 -27.65 5.18 -41.15
N SER A 139 -28.51 5.83 -41.92
CA SER A 139 -29.39 5.19 -42.91
C SER A 139 -28.64 4.58 -44.09
N LYS A 140 -27.38 4.96 -44.34
CA LYS A 140 -26.56 4.44 -45.44
C LYS A 140 -25.90 3.10 -45.10
N THR A 141 -25.49 2.93 -43.84
CA THR A 141 -24.84 1.71 -43.36
C THR A 141 -25.75 0.83 -42.51
N SER A 142 -26.99 1.27 -42.26
CA SER A 142 -27.94 0.64 -41.33
C SER A 142 -27.35 0.40 -39.93
N THR A 143 -26.45 1.29 -39.50
CA THR A 143 -25.75 1.19 -38.22
C THR A 143 -26.43 2.06 -37.17
N GLN A 144 -26.75 1.47 -36.03
CA GLN A 144 -27.25 2.18 -34.86
C GLN A 144 -26.09 2.46 -33.89
N TYR A 145 -26.00 3.72 -33.45
CA TYR A 145 -25.04 4.16 -32.45
C TYR A 145 -25.70 4.28 -31.08
N TYR A 146 -24.95 3.94 -30.04
CA TYR A 146 -25.41 3.94 -28.65
C TYR A 146 -24.56 4.88 -27.80
N ALA A 147 -25.15 5.42 -26.76
CA ALA A 147 -24.49 6.22 -25.75
C ALA A 147 -25.04 5.88 -24.36
N LEU A 148 -24.22 6.06 -23.33
CA LEU A 148 -24.68 5.94 -21.95
C LEU A 148 -25.74 6.98 -21.62
N ASP A 149 -26.85 6.49 -21.09
CA ASP A 149 -27.86 7.33 -20.44
C ASP A 149 -27.43 7.65 -19.00
N ASP A 150 -28.24 8.44 -18.30
CA ASP A 150 -27.89 8.92 -16.96
C ASP A 150 -27.84 7.78 -15.92
N ASP A 151 -28.79 6.83 -15.96
CA ASP A 151 -28.77 5.63 -15.11
C ASP A 151 -27.54 4.74 -15.39
N GLY A 152 -27.10 4.69 -16.66
CA GLY A 152 -25.89 3.96 -17.04
C GLY A 152 -24.61 4.62 -16.53
N LEU A 153 -24.60 5.96 -16.47
CA LEU A 153 -23.51 6.70 -15.82
C LEU A 153 -23.50 6.45 -14.32
N GLU A 154 -24.65 6.47 -13.67
CA GLU A 154 -24.77 6.19 -12.23
C GLU A 154 -24.21 4.80 -11.89
N LEU A 155 -24.54 3.79 -12.70
CA LEU A 155 -23.98 2.44 -12.55
C LEU A 155 -22.45 2.43 -12.68
N VAL A 156 -21.89 3.08 -13.72
CA VAL A 156 -20.43 3.16 -13.90
C VAL A 156 -19.76 3.86 -12.72
N PHE A 157 -20.34 4.96 -12.22
CA PHE A 157 -19.83 5.68 -11.05
C PHE A 157 -19.97 4.90 -9.76
N ALA A 158 -20.99 4.05 -9.61
CA ALA A 158 -21.11 3.15 -8.47
C ALA A 158 -20.04 2.05 -8.49
N THR A 159 -19.60 1.63 -9.68
CA THR A 159 -18.56 0.60 -9.85
C THR A 159 -17.13 1.14 -9.89
N LYS A 160 -16.96 2.44 -10.19
CA LYS A 160 -15.66 3.10 -10.21
C LYS A 160 -15.45 3.81 -8.88
N GLU A 161 -14.22 3.84 -8.38
CA GLU A 161 -13.87 4.43 -7.07
C GLU A 161 -14.19 5.93 -6.95
N PHE A 162 -14.67 6.59 -8.00
CA PHE A 162 -15.14 7.97 -7.98
C PHE A 162 -16.14 8.27 -6.85
N TYR A 163 -17.08 7.36 -6.52
CA TYR A 163 -17.98 7.60 -5.39
C TYR A 163 -17.21 7.70 -4.08
N MET A 164 -16.19 6.86 -3.88
CA MET A 164 -15.30 6.89 -2.70
C MET A 164 -14.34 8.09 -2.72
N GLU A 165 -13.85 8.50 -3.89
CA GLU A 165 -12.93 9.65 -4.05
C GLU A 165 -13.59 11.00 -3.77
N PHE A 166 -14.90 11.14 -4.02
CA PHE A 166 -15.64 12.40 -3.86
C PHE A 166 -16.63 12.40 -2.71
N GLN A 167 -16.63 11.40 -1.81
CA GLN A 167 -17.60 11.36 -0.69
C GLN A 167 -17.55 12.67 0.08
N LEU A 168 -16.36 13.09 0.51
CA LEU A 168 -16.22 14.30 1.31
C LEU A 168 -16.63 15.56 0.54
N SER A 169 -16.23 15.70 -0.73
CA SER A 169 -16.64 16.83 -1.59
C SER A 169 -18.17 16.89 -1.75
N ILE A 170 -18.85 15.74 -1.83
CA ILE A 170 -20.31 15.65 -1.86
C ILE A 170 -20.91 16.05 -0.50
N HIS A 171 -20.38 15.53 0.62
CA HIS A 171 -20.83 15.93 1.96
C HIS A 171 -20.68 17.43 2.16
N GLN A 172 -19.58 18.03 1.71
CA GLN A 172 -19.34 19.47 1.77
C GLN A 172 -20.40 20.25 0.98
N LEU A 173 -20.70 19.84 -0.25
CA LEU A 173 -21.70 20.49 -1.11
C LEU A 173 -23.10 20.41 -0.49
N VAL A 174 -23.50 19.23 0.00
CA VAL A 174 -24.80 19.00 0.63
C VAL A 174 -24.92 19.82 1.91
N LEU A 175 -23.89 19.80 2.75
CA LEU A 175 -23.85 20.57 4.00
C LEU A 175 -23.94 22.07 3.73
N ARG A 176 -23.19 22.58 2.74
CA ARG A 176 -23.28 23.99 2.28
C ARG A 176 -24.70 24.32 1.88
N LYS A 177 -25.33 23.46 1.08
CA LYS A 177 -26.70 23.71 0.60
C LYS A 177 -27.75 23.69 1.70
N GLN A 178 -27.61 22.79 2.67
CA GLN A 178 -28.51 22.71 3.83
C GLN A 178 -28.35 23.94 4.74
N LEU A 179 -27.12 24.39 4.98
CA LEU A 179 -26.83 25.59 5.77
C LEU A 179 -27.32 26.88 5.08
N GLU A 180 -27.21 26.99 3.75
CA GLU A 180 -27.81 28.09 2.98
C GLU A 180 -29.32 28.18 3.15
N LYS A 181 -30.00 27.03 3.20
CA LYS A 181 -31.46 26.93 3.35
C LYS A 181 -31.93 27.06 4.81
N GLY A 182 -31.02 27.06 5.78
CA GLY A 182 -31.35 27.03 7.22
C GLY A 182 -31.84 25.65 7.72
N GLU A 183 -31.60 24.58 6.97
CA GLU A 183 -31.99 23.20 7.32
C GLU A 183 -30.95 22.55 8.27
N PHE A 184 -30.85 23.05 9.50
CA PHE A 184 -29.80 22.63 10.46
C PHE A 184 -29.87 21.15 10.87
N GLN A 185 -31.06 20.55 10.92
CA GLN A 185 -31.19 19.12 11.24
C GLN A 185 -30.66 18.23 10.11
N GLY A 186 -30.85 18.63 8.85
CA GLY A 186 -30.27 17.95 7.70
C GLY A 186 -28.74 18.07 7.72
N ALA A 187 -28.23 19.27 8.00
CA ALA A 187 -26.80 19.52 8.15
C ALA A 187 -26.14 18.64 9.23
N LEU A 188 -26.80 18.50 10.38
CA LEU A 188 -26.30 17.65 11.46
C LEU A 188 -26.34 16.16 11.09
N ARG A 189 -27.33 15.72 10.31
CA ARG A 189 -27.36 14.36 9.76
C ARG A 189 -26.18 14.13 8.81
N GLN A 190 -25.90 15.09 7.92
CA GLN A 190 -24.78 15.01 6.98
C GLN A 190 -23.43 14.87 7.70
N ILE A 191 -23.24 15.59 8.82
CA ILE A 191 -22.03 15.49 9.63
C ILE A 191 -21.92 14.12 10.31
N ASN A 192 -23.02 13.56 10.78
CA ASN A 192 -23.00 12.20 11.33
C ASN A 192 -22.69 11.14 10.28
N GLU A 193 -23.16 11.31 9.04
CA GLU A 193 -22.78 10.43 7.93
C GLU A 193 -21.27 10.53 7.65
N MET A 194 -20.70 11.74 7.61
CA MET A 194 -19.23 11.91 7.51
C MET A 194 -18.49 11.22 8.64
N ARG A 195 -18.99 11.28 9.88
CA ARG A 195 -18.35 10.59 11.02
C ARG A 195 -18.30 9.08 10.81
N VAL A 196 -19.40 8.48 10.37
CA VAL A 196 -19.46 7.03 10.09
C VAL A 196 -18.47 6.64 8.99
N ASP A 197 -18.30 7.49 7.97
CA ASP A 197 -17.33 7.24 6.90
C ASP A 197 -15.89 7.29 7.43
N VAL A 198 -15.57 8.25 8.30
CA VAL A 198 -14.26 8.35 8.98
C VAL A 198 -14.02 7.14 9.89
N GLU A 199 -15.00 6.71 10.68
CA GLU A 199 -14.93 5.50 11.52
C GLU A 199 -14.66 4.23 10.66
N SER A 200 -15.34 4.09 9.52
CA SER A 200 -15.13 2.98 8.57
C SER A 200 -13.72 2.98 7.96
N LEU A 201 -13.18 4.17 7.63
CA LEU A 201 -11.80 4.30 7.16
C LEU A 201 -10.79 3.92 8.23
N GLN A 202 -11.03 4.31 9.49
CA GLN A 202 -10.21 3.92 10.62
C GLN A 202 -10.15 2.39 10.78
N GLU A 203 -11.30 1.72 10.79
CA GLU A 203 -11.36 0.26 10.88
C GLU A 203 -10.60 -0.43 9.75
N ARG A 204 -10.71 0.11 8.52
CA ARG A 204 -10.01 -0.41 7.36
C ARG A 204 -8.50 -0.26 7.51
N MET A 205 -8.03 0.88 8.00
CA MET A 205 -6.61 1.15 8.21
C MET A 205 -6.01 0.25 9.31
N ILE A 206 -6.76 -0.03 10.38
CA ILE A 206 -6.35 -1.00 11.42
C ILE A 206 -6.21 -2.41 10.83
N LYS A 207 -7.20 -2.86 10.06
CA LYS A 207 -7.17 -4.18 9.39
C LYS A 207 -5.97 -4.28 8.45
N LEU A 208 -5.74 -3.24 7.64
CA LEU A 208 -4.60 -3.15 6.74
C LEU A 208 -3.26 -3.22 7.51
N GLY A 209 -3.15 -2.51 8.63
CA GLY A 209 -1.97 -2.57 9.49
C GLY A 209 -1.67 -3.97 10.03
N HIS A 210 -2.70 -4.71 10.46
CA HIS A 210 -2.55 -6.10 10.89
C HIS A 210 -2.18 -7.04 9.75
N GLU A 211 -2.80 -6.89 8.58
CA GLU A 211 -2.48 -7.68 7.39
C GLU A 211 -1.03 -7.46 6.96
N MET A 212 -0.56 -6.20 6.98
CA MET A 212 0.82 -5.87 6.69
C MET A 212 1.77 -6.52 7.69
N LYS A 213 1.57 -6.33 9.01
CA LYS A 213 2.41 -6.96 10.04
C LYS A 213 2.54 -8.48 9.87
N ARG A 214 1.49 -9.14 9.38
CA ARG A 214 1.48 -10.59 9.12
C ARG A 214 2.14 -11.00 7.79
N SER A 215 2.19 -10.13 6.78
CA SER A 215 2.53 -10.47 5.40
C SER A 215 3.82 -9.85 4.86
N ILE A 216 4.63 -9.22 5.73
CA ILE A 216 5.92 -8.55 5.41
C ILE A 216 6.94 -9.48 4.71
N VAL A 217 6.81 -10.80 4.81
CA VAL A 217 7.81 -11.76 4.27
C VAL A 217 7.92 -11.73 2.73
N SER A 218 6.94 -11.21 2.00
CA SER A 218 6.95 -11.19 0.52
C SER A 218 7.14 -9.78 -0.07
N GLU A 219 8.09 -9.62 -0.99
CA GLU A 219 8.37 -8.33 -1.64
C GLU A 219 7.18 -7.83 -2.49
N ASP A 220 6.46 -8.75 -3.14
CA ASP A 220 5.29 -8.42 -3.97
C ASP A 220 4.09 -7.94 -3.14
N THR A 221 3.89 -8.47 -1.94
CA THR A 221 2.81 -8.01 -1.05
C THR A 221 3.13 -6.62 -0.51
N LEU A 222 4.39 -6.37 -0.15
CA LEU A 222 4.84 -5.06 0.29
C LEU A 222 4.62 -3.98 -0.76
N LYS A 223 4.97 -4.23 -2.02
CA LYS A 223 4.75 -3.28 -3.12
C LYS A 223 3.26 -2.97 -3.29
N ARG A 224 2.39 -3.99 -3.24
CA ARG A 224 0.93 -3.81 -3.34
C ARG A 224 0.38 -2.96 -2.19
N TYR A 225 0.77 -3.25 -0.96
CA TYR A 225 0.35 -2.47 0.20
C TYR A 225 0.92 -1.05 0.20
N GLY A 226 2.15 -0.86 -0.28
CA GLY A 226 2.76 0.45 -0.44
C GLY A 226 1.97 1.36 -1.38
N VAL A 227 1.57 0.86 -2.55
CA VAL A 227 0.73 1.60 -3.51
C VAL A 227 -0.63 1.95 -2.90
N LEU A 228 -1.25 0.99 -2.19
CA LEU A 228 -2.55 1.20 -1.55
C LEU A 228 -2.46 2.26 -0.43
N LEU A 229 -1.41 2.24 0.39
CA LEU A 229 -1.19 3.26 1.42
C LEU A 229 -0.91 4.64 0.86
N GLU A 230 -0.16 4.72 -0.24
CA GLU A 230 0.12 5.98 -0.92
C GLU A 230 -1.17 6.58 -1.49
N ASP A 231 -2.04 5.76 -2.06
CA ASP A 231 -3.34 6.21 -2.53
C ASP A 231 -4.23 6.72 -1.38
N ILE A 232 -4.36 5.95 -0.28
CA ILE A 232 -5.08 6.37 0.93
C ILE A 232 -4.54 7.69 1.46
N TYR A 233 -3.21 7.83 1.58
CA TYR A 233 -2.57 9.05 2.05
C TYR A 233 -2.89 10.25 1.14
N SER A 234 -2.75 10.09 -0.18
CA SER A 234 -3.04 11.14 -1.15
C SER A 234 -4.51 11.59 -1.09
N ARG A 235 -5.41 10.66 -0.78
CA ARG A 235 -6.83 10.92 -0.62
C ARG A 235 -7.13 11.67 0.67
N LEU A 236 -6.64 11.17 1.81
CA LEU A 236 -6.80 11.84 3.12
C LEU A 236 -6.21 13.26 3.09
N GLN A 237 -5.10 13.46 2.39
CA GLN A 237 -4.51 14.79 2.25
C GLN A 237 -5.41 15.77 1.47
N ARG A 238 -6.02 15.32 0.37
CA ARG A 238 -6.99 16.13 -0.40
C ARG A 238 -8.23 16.42 0.43
N GLU A 239 -8.77 15.41 1.09
CA GLU A 239 -9.92 15.52 1.97
C GLU A 239 -9.67 16.52 3.12
N ASN A 240 -8.48 16.52 3.71
CA ASN A 240 -8.12 17.46 4.77
C ASN A 240 -8.18 18.93 4.31
N GLN A 241 -7.81 19.20 3.05
CA GLN A 241 -7.94 20.53 2.46
C GLN A 241 -9.41 20.94 2.29
N GLU A 242 -10.28 20.01 1.87
CA GLU A 242 -11.72 20.25 1.74
C GLU A 242 -12.39 20.50 3.10
N PHE A 243 -11.93 19.83 4.16
CA PHE A 243 -12.38 20.08 5.54
C PHE A 243 -12.10 21.51 5.99
N GLU A 244 -10.94 22.08 5.70
CA GLU A 244 -10.60 23.46 6.07
C GLU A 244 -11.49 24.48 5.34
N GLU A 245 -11.82 24.22 4.07
CA GLU A 245 -12.78 25.03 3.33
C GLU A 245 -14.19 24.95 3.93
N LEU A 246 -14.60 23.76 4.38
CA LEU A 246 -15.88 23.58 5.04
C LEU A 246 -15.94 24.27 6.40
N ARG A 247 -14.85 24.21 7.16
CA ARG A 247 -14.70 24.86 8.46
C ARG A 247 -14.79 26.38 8.33
N SER A 248 -14.11 26.95 7.33
CA SER A 248 -14.20 28.39 7.05
C SER A 248 -15.65 28.80 6.71
N PHE A 249 -16.35 28.02 5.88
CA PHE A 249 -17.76 28.26 5.55
C PHE A 249 -18.70 28.19 6.77
N VAL A 250 -18.54 27.20 7.66
CA VAL A 250 -19.34 27.09 8.88
C VAL A 250 -19.06 28.27 9.83
N LYS A 251 -17.80 28.71 9.91
CA LYS A 251 -17.41 29.90 10.69
C LYS A 251 -18.06 31.17 10.14
N GLU A 252 -18.02 31.40 8.83
CA GLU A 252 -18.70 32.53 8.18
C GLU A 252 -20.21 32.49 8.43
N THR A 253 -20.83 31.31 8.31
CA THR A 253 -22.26 31.13 8.56
C THR A 253 -22.62 31.41 10.03
N LYS A 254 -21.77 30.99 10.97
CA LYS A 254 -21.92 31.29 12.40
C LYS A 254 -21.82 32.79 12.67
N GLU A 255 -20.87 33.50 12.05
CA GLU A 255 -20.70 34.95 12.19
C GLU A 255 -21.89 35.74 11.60
N ARG A 256 -22.43 35.28 10.46
CA ARG A 256 -23.65 35.83 9.86
C ARG A 256 -24.85 35.68 10.81
N ILE A 257 -25.11 34.46 11.29
CA ILE A 257 -26.22 34.19 12.22
C ILE A 257 -26.03 34.96 13.53
N TYR A 258 -24.81 35.07 14.05
CA TYR A 258 -24.52 35.85 15.25
C TYR A 258 -24.90 37.33 15.07
N SER A 259 -24.54 37.92 13.93
CA SER A 259 -24.89 39.30 13.58
C SER A 259 -26.41 39.49 13.46
N ASP A 260 -27.12 38.50 12.90
CA ASP A 260 -28.58 38.51 12.76
C ASP A 260 -29.30 38.29 14.12
N THR A 261 -28.74 37.47 15.03
CA THR A 261 -29.30 37.25 16.37
C THR A 261 -29.21 38.47 17.30
N LEU A 262 -28.28 39.40 17.05
CA LEU A 262 -28.29 40.71 17.71
C LEU A 262 -29.51 41.56 17.29
N GLN A 263 -30.15 41.24 16.15
CA GLN A 263 -31.35 41.89 15.63
C GLN A 263 -32.65 41.12 15.92
N MET A 264 -32.62 39.78 16.05
CA MET A 264 -33.80 38.93 16.30
C MET A 264 -33.58 37.85 17.37
N LYS A 265 -34.63 37.55 18.16
CA LYS A 265 -34.66 36.55 19.25
C LYS A 265 -34.69 35.07 18.76
N GLU A 266 -33.95 34.70 17.72
CA GLU A 266 -33.91 33.31 17.24
C GLU A 266 -32.74 32.53 17.86
N HIS A 267 -32.88 32.14 19.14
CA HIS A 267 -31.82 31.43 19.87
C HIS A 267 -31.56 30.00 19.33
N HIS A 268 -32.58 29.34 18.77
CA HIS A 268 -32.46 27.95 18.31
C HIS A 268 -31.58 27.75 17.06
N ALA A 269 -31.58 28.72 16.13
CA ALA A 269 -30.71 28.66 14.95
C ALA A 269 -29.23 28.78 15.35
N TYR A 270 -28.95 29.68 16.30
CA TYR A 270 -27.61 29.86 16.84
C TYR A 270 -27.12 28.66 17.66
N GLU A 271 -27.98 28.06 18.48
CA GLU A 271 -27.65 26.82 19.19
C GLU A 271 -27.36 25.66 18.22
N SER A 272 -28.15 25.56 17.14
CA SER A 272 -27.97 24.53 16.12
C SER A 272 -26.66 24.70 15.34
N ILE A 273 -26.29 25.92 14.95
CA ILE A 273 -25.01 26.16 14.26
C ILE A 273 -23.81 25.93 15.17
N LEU A 274 -23.91 26.23 16.47
CA LEU A 274 -22.88 25.91 17.45
C LEU A 274 -22.68 24.40 17.57
N ARG A 275 -23.77 23.63 17.60
CA ARG A 275 -23.70 22.17 17.63
C ARG A 275 -23.09 21.60 16.35
N ILE A 276 -23.48 22.12 15.18
CA ILE A 276 -22.91 21.75 13.87
C ILE A 276 -21.40 22.02 13.85
N ALA A 277 -20.96 23.20 14.32
CA ALA A 277 -19.55 23.55 14.38
C ALA A 277 -18.75 22.61 15.32
N ALA A 278 -19.30 22.28 16.48
CA ALA A 278 -18.66 21.37 17.42
C ALA A 278 -18.55 19.94 16.88
N GLU A 279 -19.61 19.41 16.25
CA GLU A 279 -19.58 18.07 15.66
C GLU A 279 -18.66 18.01 14.43
N LEU A 280 -18.63 19.05 13.59
CA LEU A 280 -17.70 19.13 12.47
C LEU A 280 -16.23 19.13 12.93
N GLU A 281 -15.91 19.85 14.00
CA GLU A 281 -14.55 19.91 14.55
C GLU A 281 -14.09 18.54 15.09
N LYS A 282 -15.00 17.77 15.71
CA LYS A 282 -14.72 16.39 16.14
C LYS A 282 -14.35 15.50 14.96
N VAL A 283 -15.19 15.48 13.92
CA VAL A 283 -14.95 14.69 12.70
C VAL A 283 -13.63 15.09 12.04
N HIS A 284 -13.33 16.39 11.98
CA HIS A 284 -12.07 16.86 11.43
C HIS A 284 -10.85 16.42 12.26
N THR A 285 -10.96 16.44 13.60
CA THR A 285 -9.89 15.96 14.49
C THR A 285 -9.64 14.47 14.31
N GLU A 286 -10.71 13.67 14.24
CA GLU A 286 -10.65 12.23 13.97
C GLU A 286 -9.99 11.97 12.60
N HIS A 287 -10.40 12.70 11.56
CA HIS A 287 -9.81 12.60 10.23
C HIS A 287 -8.32 12.97 10.20
N THR A 288 -7.93 14.05 10.89
CA THR A 288 -6.53 14.47 11.01
C THR A 288 -5.68 13.41 11.71
N LEU A 289 -6.23 12.77 12.75
CA LEU A 289 -5.58 11.66 13.44
C LEU A 289 -5.38 10.47 12.49
N LEU A 290 -6.35 10.15 11.61
CA LEU A 290 -6.18 9.11 10.60
C LEU A 290 -5.07 9.44 9.60
N LEU A 291 -4.97 10.71 9.18
CA LEU A 291 -3.88 11.14 8.32
C LEU A 291 -2.52 10.89 8.99
N GLN A 292 -2.36 11.23 10.28
CA GLN A 292 -1.14 10.96 11.04
C GLN A 292 -0.85 9.46 11.15
N GLN A 293 -1.84 8.65 11.54
CA GLN A 293 -1.71 7.19 11.63
C GLN A 293 -1.33 6.56 10.29
N SER A 294 -1.81 7.09 9.16
CA SER A 294 -1.45 6.59 7.83
C SER A 294 0.05 6.80 7.52
N ILE A 295 0.63 7.92 7.98
CA ILE A 295 2.06 8.21 7.86
C ILE A 295 2.88 7.26 8.74
N GLU A 296 2.45 7.07 9.99
CA GLU A 296 3.10 6.15 10.93
C GLU A 296 3.09 4.72 10.39
N LEU A 297 1.95 4.27 9.85
CA LEU A 297 1.81 2.93 9.31
C LEU A 297 2.65 2.74 8.05
N LYS A 298 2.74 3.75 7.16
CA LYS A 298 3.66 3.74 6.02
C LYS A 298 5.12 3.63 6.45
N ASN A 299 5.54 4.43 7.42
CA ASN A 299 6.92 4.44 7.91
C ASN A 299 7.27 3.15 8.67
N GLY A 300 6.38 2.71 9.57
CA GLY A 300 6.51 1.46 10.33
C GLY A 300 6.52 0.23 9.43
N ALA A 301 5.74 0.23 8.36
CA ALA A 301 5.78 -0.83 7.36
C ALA A 301 7.13 -0.92 6.65
N LEU A 302 7.69 0.22 6.21
CA LEU A 302 9.01 0.27 5.58
C LEU A 302 10.11 -0.17 6.56
N HIS A 303 9.98 0.18 7.83
CA HIS A 303 10.91 -0.24 8.88
C HIS A 303 10.85 -1.75 9.11
N ALA A 304 9.66 -2.28 9.39
CA ALA A 304 9.43 -3.70 9.64
C ALA A 304 9.83 -4.56 8.44
N ALA A 305 9.67 -4.05 7.22
CA ALA A 305 10.15 -4.72 6.02
C ALA A 305 11.67 -4.76 5.91
N LYS A 306 12.35 -3.64 6.20
CA LYS A 306 13.81 -3.60 6.25
C LYS A 306 14.32 -4.59 7.30
N GLU A 307 13.76 -4.56 8.49
CA GLU A 307 14.06 -5.53 9.56
C GLU A 307 13.84 -6.96 9.11
N SER A 308 12.67 -7.29 8.54
CA SER A 308 12.40 -8.64 8.05
C SER A 308 13.41 -9.07 6.98
N LEU A 309 13.83 -8.18 6.08
CA LEU A 309 14.87 -8.47 5.10
C LEU A 309 16.24 -8.66 5.76
N TYR A 310 16.57 -7.87 6.79
CA TYR A 310 17.78 -8.06 7.59
C TYR A 310 17.77 -9.42 8.32
N TYR A 311 16.64 -9.82 8.89
CA TYR A 311 16.48 -11.09 9.60
C TYR A 311 16.32 -12.29 8.66
N THR A 312 15.89 -12.10 7.40
CA THR A 312 15.84 -13.21 6.41
C THR A 312 17.24 -13.71 6.04
N GLY A 313 18.27 -12.86 6.18
CA GLY A 313 19.68 -13.24 6.03
C GLY A 313 20.35 -13.77 7.30
N MET A 314 19.62 -13.82 8.43
CA MET A 314 20.09 -14.40 9.68
C MET A 314 19.33 -15.71 9.91
N ASP A 315 20.05 -16.82 10.14
CA ASP A 315 19.41 -18.06 10.57
C ASP A 315 18.74 -17.81 11.93
N SER A 316 17.42 -17.56 11.92
CA SER A 316 16.66 -17.37 13.15
C SER A 316 16.52 -18.73 13.83
N PHE A 317 17.13 -18.87 15.00
CA PHE A 317 17.07 -20.07 15.81
C PHE A 317 15.78 -20.08 16.65
N ASN A 318 14.91 -21.07 16.46
CA ASN A 318 13.68 -21.17 17.23
C ASN A 318 13.96 -21.92 18.54
N PHE A 319 14.13 -21.18 19.63
CA PHE A 319 14.52 -21.74 20.94
C PHE A 319 13.57 -22.85 21.41
N ASP A 320 12.27 -22.69 21.18
CA ASP A 320 11.26 -23.66 21.59
C ASP A 320 11.33 -24.95 20.75
N GLN A 321 11.52 -24.82 19.44
CA GLN A 321 11.61 -25.98 18.56
C GLN A 321 12.95 -26.71 18.66
N ASP A 322 14.05 -25.98 18.77
CA ASP A 322 15.38 -26.54 18.58
C ASP A 322 16.05 -26.94 19.90
N ILE A 323 15.76 -26.22 21.00
CA ILE A 323 16.32 -26.52 22.34
C ILE A 323 15.30 -27.18 23.24
N VAL A 324 14.12 -26.57 23.39
CA VAL A 324 13.14 -27.04 24.37
C VAL A 324 12.60 -28.42 23.97
N ASN A 325 12.22 -28.62 22.70
CA ASN A 325 11.78 -29.95 22.25
C ASN A 325 12.90 -31.00 22.27
N LEU A 326 14.16 -30.61 22.05
CA LEU A 326 15.30 -31.53 22.13
C LEU A 326 15.53 -31.98 23.59
N LEU A 327 15.47 -31.04 24.54
CA LEU A 327 15.64 -31.30 25.97
C LEU A 327 14.47 -32.06 26.61
N LEU A 328 13.23 -31.76 26.20
CA LEU A 328 12.03 -32.39 26.75
C LEU A 328 11.65 -33.69 26.02
N GLY A 329 11.93 -33.76 24.71
CA GLY A 329 11.56 -34.89 23.86
C GLY A 329 12.51 -36.08 23.95
N THR A 330 13.78 -35.85 24.30
CA THR A 330 14.75 -36.92 24.56
C THR A 330 15.26 -36.84 26.00
N PRO A 331 15.26 -37.93 26.77
CA PRO A 331 15.84 -37.93 28.11
C PRO A 331 17.37 -37.87 27.99
N LEU A 332 17.90 -36.68 27.77
CA LEU A 332 19.33 -36.44 27.71
C LEU A 332 19.94 -36.67 29.10
N PRO A 333 21.13 -37.31 29.18
CA PRO A 333 21.90 -37.37 30.42
C PRO A 333 22.15 -35.95 30.95
N LEU A 334 22.12 -35.79 32.28
CA LEU A 334 22.25 -34.49 32.96
C LEU A 334 23.49 -33.69 32.52
N GLU A 335 24.59 -34.39 32.20
CA GLU A 335 25.83 -33.78 31.72
C GLU A 335 25.69 -33.17 30.31
N ALA A 336 24.95 -33.84 29.41
CA ALA A 336 24.69 -33.34 28.06
C ALA A 336 23.71 -32.16 28.08
N ALA A 337 22.66 -32.24 28.92
CA ALA A 337 21.73 -31.14 29.12
C ALA A 337 22.41 -29.89 29.71
N ARG A 338 23.35 -30.07 30.65
CA ARG A 338 24.17 -28.98 31.18
C ARG A 338 25.05 -28.33 30.11
N GLY A 339 25.59 -29.12 29.18
CA GLY A 339 26.33 -28.59 28.03
C GLY A 339 25.47 -27.67 27.15
N VAL A 340 24.27 -28.13 26.78
CA VAL A 340 23.31 -27.38 25.94
C VAL A 340 22.80 -26.12 26.64
N LEU A 341 22.55 -26.19 27.95
CA LEU A 341 22.01 -25.06 28.74
C LEU A 341 23.08 -24.08 29.25
N SER A 342 24.34 -24.49 29.34
CA SER A 342 25.44 -23.67 29.87
C SER A 342 25.63 -22.29 29.21
N PRO A 343 25.48 -22.10 27.88
CA PRO A 343 25.57 -20.76 27.30
C PRO A 343 24.36 -19.87 27.61
N PHE A 344 23.24 -20.44 28.05
CA PHE A 344 22.01 -19.70 28.37
C PHE A 344 21.82 -19.46 29.87
N LEU A 345 22.57 -20.16 30.72
CA LEU A 345 22.60 -19.89 32.14
C LEU A 345 23.53 -18.70 32.40
N GLY A 346 22.95 -17.56 32.74
CA GLY A 346 23.72 -16.40 33.18
C GLY A 346 24.65 -16.74 34.35
N LEU A 347 25.82 -16.11 34.40
CA LEU A 347 26.67 -16.13 35.59
C LEU A 347 25.83 -15.67 36.80
N GLU A 348 26.00 -16.32 37.96
CA GLU A 348 25.32 -15.92 39.19
C GLU A 348 25.57 -14.42 39.45
N GLN A 349 24.55 -13.61 39.25
CA GLN A 349 24.60 -12.18 39.54
C GLN A 349 24.27 -11.98 41.01
N HIS A 350 25.25 -11.56 41.80
CA HIS A 350 24.97 -11.08 43.14
C HIS A 350 24.30 -9.70 43.05
N ALA A 351 23.20 -9.52 43.77
CA ALA A 351 22.55 -8.22 43.92
C ALA A 351 23.47 -7.27 44.71
N CYS A 352 24.34 -6.58 43.98
CA CYS A 352 25.28 -5.61 44.53
C CYS A 352 24.79 -4.22 44.17
N TRP A 353 24.52 -3.39 45.17
CA TRP A 353 24.23 -1.98 44.93
C TRP A 353 25.54 -1.26 44.60
N SER A 354 25.67 -0.78 43.36
CA SER A 354 26.83 0.00 42.95
C SER A 354 26.73 1.43 43.50
N PRO A 355 27.71 1.94 44.26
CA PRO A 355 27.72 3.32 44.76
C PRO A 355 27.62 4.38 43.65
N LEU A 356 27.94 4.02 42.41
CA LEU A 356 27.82 4.90 41.25
C LEU A 356 26.36 5.19 40.87
N THR A 357 25.39 4.38 41.31
CA THR A 357 23.96 4.65 41.10
C THR A 357 23.47 5.92 41.80
N VAL A 358 24.21 6.44 42.79
CA VAL A 358 23.90 7.75 43.42
C VAL A 358 24.04 8.91 42.43
N PHE A 359 24.92 8.77 41.44
CA PHE A 359 25.19 9.79 40.43
C PHE A 359 24.38 9.58 39.15
N ALA A 360 23.57 8.52 39.08
CA ALA A 360 22.65 8.33 37.97
C ALA A 360 21.53 9.39 38.02
N GLU A 361 21.05 9.80 36.85
CA GLU A 361 19.95 10.75 36.74
C GLU A 361 18.72 10.20 37.49
N GLN A 362 18.28 10.92 38.52
CA GLN A 362 17.09 10.56 39.26
C GLN A 362 15.88 11.12 38.50
N ASN A 363 15.12 10.24 37.86
CA ASN A 363 13.82 10.61 37.30
C ASN A 363 12.85 10.85 38.45
N ILE A 364 12.49 12.11 38.67
CA ILE A 364 11.41 12.48 39.58
C ILE A 364 10.11 12.23 38.82
N THR A 365 9.56 11.02 38.94
CA THR A 365 8.19 10.73 38.52
C THR A 365 7.22 11.39 39.51
N ALA A 366 6.30 12.22 39.03
CA ALA A 366 5.23 12.73 39.87
C ALA A 366 4.32 11.56 40.29
N ASP A 367 3.98 11.46 41.58
CA ASP A 367 3.10 10.44 42.12
C ASP A 367 1.78 10.40 41.33
N GLY A 368 1.58 9.36 40.51
CA GLY A 368 0.32 9.11 39.80
C GLY A 368 0.43 8.50 38.40
N GLU A 369 1.60 8.53 37.76
CA GLU A 369 1.81 7.91 36.45
C GLU A 369 2.62 6.61 36.60
N GLU A 370 1.94 5.53 36.99
CA GLU A 370 2.43 4.19 36.66
C GLU A 370 2.24 4.00 35.15
N GLU A 371 3.23 4.40 34.35
CA GLU A 371 3.36 3.85 33.01
C GLU A 371 3.53 2.33 33.15
N GLN A 372 2.47 1.60 32.84
CA GLN A 372 2.56 0.19 32.50
C GLN A 372 3.50 0.10 31.31
N ARG A 373 4.77 -0.20 31.58
CA ARG A 373 5.68 -0.69 30.55
C ARG A 373 5.01 -1.92 29.95
N GLU A 374 4.57 -1.79 28.71
CA GLU A 374 4.36 -2.96 27.87
C GLU A 374 5.65 -3.79 27.97
N GLU A 375 5.54 -5.03 28.43
CA GLU A 375 6.57 -6.05 28.20
C GLU A 375 6.56 -6.37 26.70
N GLY A 376 6.91 -5.37 25.88
CA GLY A 376 7.45 -5.59 24.55
C GLY A 376 8.76 -6.36 24.70
N PHE A 377 9.06 -7.20 23.72
CA PHE A 377 10.39 -7.81 23.60
C PHE A 377 11.46 -6.74 23.86
N LEU A 378 12.52 -7.12 24.58
CA LEU A 378 13.72 -6.30 24.73
C LEU A 378 14.17 -5.85 23.33
N GLU A 379 13.78 -4.64 22.93
CA GLU A 379 14.43 -3.93 21.85
C GLU A 379 15.90 -3.81 22.28
N LEU A 380 16.77 -4.53 21.56
CA LEU A 380 18.21 -4.29 21.62
C LEU A 380 18.38 -2.79 21.51
N ALA A 381 19.01 -2.17 22.51
CA ALA A 381 19.20 -0.73 22.58
C ALA A 381 19.88 -0.21 21.30
N GLU A 382 19.08 0.14 20.31
CA GLU A 382 19.49 0.80 19.08
C GLU A 382 19.83 2.23 19.44
N GLY A 383 21.10 2.52 19.65
CA GLY A 383 21.49 3.91 19.90
C GLY A 383 22.96 4.23 19.80
N GLN A 384 23.87 3.33 20.20
CA GLN A 384 25.30 3.69 20.24
C GLN A 384 26.26 2.57 19.79
N GLU A 385 25.98 1.30 20.10
CA GLU A 385 26.89 0.20 19.74
C GLU A 385 26.80 -0.21 18.25
N ALA A 386 25.60 -0.23 17.66
CA ALA A 386 25.45 -0.55 16.24
C ALA A 386 26.12 0.50 15.32
N GLY A 387 25.99 1.80 15.65
CA GLY A 387 26.63 2.88 14.89
C GLY A 387 28.16 2.79 14.92
N THR A 388 28.75 2.53 16.10
CA THR A 388 30.21 2.39 16.22
C THR A 388 30.74 1.19 15.43
N PHE A 389 30.02 0.08 15.43
CA PHE A 389 30.36 -1.11 14.63
C PHE A 389 30.25 -0.84 13.11
N ILE A 390 29.19 -0.17 12.66
CA ILE A 390 29.01 0.21 11.24
C ILE A 390 30.14 1.14 10.77
N HIS A 391 30.52 2.13 11.58
CA HIS A 391 31.62 3.04 11.28
C HIS A 391 33.00 2.37 11.31
N TRP A 392 33.19 1.40 12.21
CA TRP A 392 34.41 0.59 12.24
C TRP A 392 34.54 -0.29 11.00
N ARG A 393 33.45 -0.99 10.63
CA ARG A 393 33.39 -1.85 9.44
C ARG A 393 33.57 -1.06 8.14
N GLY A 394 32.98 0.13 8.04
CA GLY A 394 33.16 1.02 6.90
C GLY A 394 34.62 1.44 6.69
N ARG A 395 35.31 1.82 7.78
CA ARG A 395 36.76 2.12 7.74
C ARG A 395 37.59 0.94 7.27
N LEU A 396 37.28 -0.27 7.74
CA LEU A 396 37.98 -1.49 7.34
C LEU A 396 37.78 -1.79 5.85
N PHE A 397 36.56 -1.68 5.33
CA PHE A 397 36.26 -1.85 3.90
C PHE A 397 36.94 -0.80 3.03
N LYS A 398 37.02 0.44 3.51
CA LYS A 398 37.75 1.51 2.83
C LYS A 398 39.24 1.17 2.71
N SER A 399 39.88 0.75 3.79
CA SER A 399 41.30 0.37 3.77
C SER A 399 41.59 -0.84 2.87
N ILE A 400 40.71 -1.84 2.84
CA ILE A 400 40.84 -3.00 1.92
C ILE A 400 40.70 -2.53 0.47
N MET A 401 39.72 -1.67 0.18
CA MET A 401 39.49 -1.13 -1.17
C MET A 401 40.66 -0.26 -1.65
N GLU A 402 41.25 0.58 -0.78
CA GLU A 402 42.44 1.38 -1.13
C GLU A 402 43.63 0.49 -1.51
N ASN A 403 43.88 -0.58 -0.76
CA ASN A 403 44.95 -1.54 -1.05
C ASN A 403 44.70 -2.28 -2.37
N LEU A 404 43.45 -2.66 -2.63
CA LEU A 404 43.00 -3.29 -3.88
C LEU A 404 43.20 -2.35 -5.08
N LEU A 405 42.83 -1.07 -4.96
CA LEU A 405 42.94 -0.09 -6.04
C LEU A 405 44.38 0.29 -6.36
N ILE A 406 45.29 0.32 -5.37
CA ILE A 406 46.72 0.52 -5.61
C ILE A 406 47.26 -0.60 -6.51
N ARG A 407 46.89 -1.84 -6.22
CA ARG A 407 47.36 -3.01 -6.97
C ARG A 407 46.75 -3.10 -8.36
N LEU A 408 45.46 -2.83 -8.51
CA LEU A 408 44.77 -2.82 -9.81
C LEU A 408 45.23 -1.68 -10.73
N LYS A 409 45.92 -0.66 -10.22
CA LYS A 409 46.61 0.34 -11.06
C LYS A 409 47.91 -0.19 -11.68
N GLU A 410 48.52 -1.21 -11.09
CA GLU A 410 49.76 -1.84 -11.58
C GLU A 410 49.48 -3.03 -12.53
N GLY A 411 48.30 -3.66 -12.44
CA GLY A 411 47.84 -4.71 -13.36
C GLY A 411 46.31 -4.67 -13.58
N GLN A 412 45.85 -4.79 -14.84
CA GLN A 412 44.42 -4.67 -15.21
C GLN A 412 43.54 -5.83 -14.71
N THR A 413 44.15 -6.96 -14.34
CA THR A 413 43.48 -8.16 -13.85
C THR A 413 44.26 -8.74 -12.68
N ILE A 414 43.60 -9.00 -11.55
CA ILE A 414 44.23 -9.57 -10.35
C ILE A 414 43.38 -10.73 -9.83
N ARG A 415 44.04 -11.82 -9.42
CA ARG A 415 43.39 -12.94 -8.74
C ARG A 415 43.30 -12.70 -7.24
N LEU A 416 42.19 -13.10 -6.63
CA LEU A 416 41.99 -12.98 -5.19
C LEU A 416 43.11 -13.66 -4.38
N ASN A 417 43.68 -14.75 -4.88
CA ASN A 417 44.80 -15.45 -4.25
C ASN A 417 46.07 -14.58 -4.14
N GLU A 418 46.35 -13.75 -5.15
CA GLU A 418 47.50 -12.85 -5.14
C GLU A 418 47.33 -11.70 -4.12
N VAL A 419 46.08 -11.32 -3.84
CA VAL A 419 45.74 -10.35 -2.79
C VAL A 419 45.95 -10.99 -1.41
N ILE A 420 45.47 -12.22 -1.22
CA ILE A 420 45.61 -12.97 0.04
C ILE A 420 47.09 -13.24 0.37
N GLU A 421 47.88 -13.74 -0.60
CA GLU A 421 49.31 -14.02 -0.44
C GLU A 421 50.16 -12.76 -0.18
N ALA A 422 49.64 -11.60 -0.52
CA ALA A 422 50.30 -10.35 -0.23
C ALA A 422 49.82 -9.71 1.09
N CYS A 423 48.61 -10.02 1.54
CA CYS A 423 48.18 -9.72 2.91
C CYS A 423 48.96 -10.56 3.93
N LYS A 424 49.29 -11.82 3.61
CA LYS A 424 50.17 -12.68 4.42
C LYS A 424 51.62 -12.17 4.52
N ARG A 425 52.07 -11.37 3.55
CA ARG A 425 53.43 -10.79 3.51
C ARG A 425 53.57 -9.46 4.26
N GLY A 426 52.46 -8.80 4.60
CA GLY A 426 52.45 -7.54 5.34
C GLY A 426 52.09 -7.78 6.81
N GLU A 427 52.96 -7.35 7.74
CA GLU A 427 52.78 -7.57 9.19
C GLU A 427 51.50 -6.94 9.77
N GLU A 428 50.95 -5.88 9.16
CA GLU A 428 49.70 -5.22 9.62
C GLU A 428 48.42 -5.79 8.98
N THR A 429 48.53 -6.64 7.96
CA THR A 429 47.39 -7.14 7.16
C THR A 429 47.04 -8.60 7.41
N ASP A 430 47.82 -9.28 8.25
CA ASP A 430 47.57 -10.68 8.63
C ASP A 430 46.33 -10.81 9.54
N ASP A 431 46.14 -9.82 10.43
CA ASP A 431 44.96 -9.74 11.31
C ASP A 431 43.65 -9.69 10.51
N TRP A 432 43.63 -9.08 9.32
CA TRP A 432 42.44 -9.02 8.47
C TRP A 432 41.98 -10.41 7.99
N LEU A 433 42.91 -11.32 7.71
CA LEU A 433 42.61 -12.67 7.22
C LEU A 433 41.95 -13.55 8.29
N SER A 434 42.08 -13.17 9.57
CA SER A 434 41.40 -13.81 10.69
C SER A 434 39.98 -13.28 10.94
N MET A 435 39.64 -12.11 10.39
CA MET A 435 38.37 -11.44 10.61
C MET A 435 37.31 -11.83 9.58
N ARG A 436 36.10 -12.17 10.04
CA ARG A 436 34.94 -12.46 9.16
C ARG A 436 34.64 -11.31 8.19
N ALA A 437 34.77 -10.07 8.66
CA ALA A 437 34.48 -8.87 7.87
C ALA A 437 35.28 -8.81 6.56
N PHE A 438 36.52 -9.32 6.53
CA PHE A 438 37.32 -9.38 5.31
C PHE A 438 36.67 -10.25 4.22
N TYR A 439 36.09 -11.40 4.59
CA TYR A 439 35.41 -12.29 3.64
C TYR A 439 34.06 -11.74 3.21
N ASP A 440 33.33 -11.09 4.14
CA ASP A 440 32.07 -10.42 3.84
C ASP A 440 32.26 -9.34 2.75
N PHE A 441 33.39 -8.61 2.76
CA PHE A 441 33.72 -7.61 1.74
C PHE A 441 33.75 -8.19 0.31
N TRP A 442 34.43 -9.32 0.13
CA TRP A 442 34.55 -9.98 -1.19
C TRP A 442 33.21 -10.55 -1.66
N LEU A 443 32.45 -11.13 -0.73
CA LEU A 443 31.13 -11.69 -1.03
C LEU A 443 30.15 -10.60 -1.49
N ILE A 444 30.17 -9.43 -0.83
CA ILE A 444 29.31 -8.31 -1.23
C ILE A 444 29.77 -7.70 -2.56
N LEU A 445 31.08 -7.62 -2.81
CA LEU A 445 31.59 -7.14 -4.12
C LEU A 445 31.21 -8.09 -5.26
N HIS A 446 31.24 -9.40 -5.03
CA HIS A 446 30.79 -10.38 -6.01
C HIS A 446 29.29 -10.23 -6.31
N GLN A 447 28.44 -10.17 -5.28
CA GLN A 447 26.99 -10.01 -5.43
C GLN A 447 26.60 -8.70 -6.14
N ARG A 448 27.41 -7.64 -6.01
CA ARG A 448 27.18 -6.33 -6.64
C ARG A 448 27.94 -6.14 -7.96
N SER A 449 28.57 -7.18 -8.50
CA SER A 449 29.29 -7.13 -9.78
C SER A 449 28.31 -6.98 -10.95
N PRO A 450 28.49 -6.01 -11.87
CA PRO A 450 29.58 -5.05 -11.93
C PRO A 450 29.38 -3.82 -11.03
N VAL A 451 30.35 -3.54 -10.16
CA VAL A 451 30.30 -2.44 -9.21
C VAL A 451 30.69 -1.14 -9.91
N GLN A 452 29.82 -0.13 -9.86
CA GLN A 452 30.06 1.23 -10.31
C GLN A 452 29.73 2.19 -9.16
N ALA A 453 30.46 3.31 -9.04
CA ALA A 453 30.05 4.37 -8.14
C ALA A 453 28.74 4.97 -8.70
N GLY A 454 27.64 4.79 -7.97
CA GLY A 454 26.36 5.40 -8.30
C GLY A 454 26.49 6.92 -8.44
N ARG A 455 25.69 7.52 -9.34
CA ARG A 455 25.54 8.98 -9.43
C ARG A 455 25.15 9.51 -8.05
N GLU A 456 25.64 10.71 -7.74
CA GLU A 456 25.39 11.47 -6.51
C GLU A 456 23.89 11.45 -6.16
N ASP A 457 23.49 10.56 -5.25
CA ASP A 457 22.20 10.68 -4.58
C ASP A 457 22.31 11.84 -3.58
N THR A 458 21.32 12.72 -3.69
CA THR A 458 21.18 14.03 -3.06
C THR A 458 20.68 13.93 -1.62
N ASP A 459 21.08 12.88 -0.90
CA ASP A 459 20.73 12.71 0.52
C ASP A 459 21.92 13.07 1.40
N GLU A 460 21.72 14.06 2.27
CA GLU A 460 22.68 14.57 3.28
C GLU A 460 23.04 13.53 4.37
N SER A 461 22.69 12.25 4.19
CA SER A 461 23.14 11.18 5.07
C SER A 461 24.61 10.85 4.81
N LYS A 462 25.45 10.91 5.85
CA LYS A 462 26.84 10.44 5.77
C LYS A 462 26.83 8.98 5.27
N PRO A 463 27.58 8.64 4.20
CA PRO A 463 27.65 7.26 3.73
C PRO A 463 28.16 6.39 4.88
N THR A 464 27.46 5.32 5.22
CA THR A 464 27.86 4.42 6.30
C THR A 464 28.17 3.03 5.76
N GLY A 465 29.24 2.41 6.26
CA GLY A 465 29.64 1.06 5.84
C GLY A 465 30.30 1.00 4.46
N MET A 466 29.74 0.21 3.54
CA MET A 466 30.38 -0.15 2.26
C MET A 466 30.31 0.93 1.19
N GLU A 467 29.39 1.88 1.31
CA GLU A 467 29.24 3.01 0.38
C GLU A 467 30.49 3.90 0.36
N GLU A 468 31.17 4.04 1.50
CA GLU A 468 32.45 4.75 1.59
C GLU A 468 33.53 4.09 0.71
N ALA A 469 33.56 2.74 0.67
CA ALA A 469 34.49 1.98 -0.14
C ALA A 469 34.13 2.03 -1.64
N ILE A 470 32.84 1.94 -1.99
CA ILE A 470 32.39 1.96 -3.39
C ILE A 470 32.62 3.35 -4.03
N ARG A 471 32.52 4.45 -3.27
CA ARG A 471 32.84 5.80 -3.78
C ARG A 471 34.28 5.94 -4.28
N LEU A 472 35.22 5.14 -3.75
CA LEU A 472 36.62 5.18 -4.19
C LEU A 472 36.83 4.69 -5.63
N LEU A 473 35.89 3.94 -6.21
CA LEU A 473 35.96 3.47 -7.60
C LEU A 473 35.79 4.61 -8.62
N GLY A 474 35.09 5.68 -8.26
CA GLY A 474 34.89 6.86 -9.11
C GLY A 474 34.29 6.49 -10.49
N LYS A 475 35.05 6.73 -11.57
CA LYS A 475 34.64 6.43 -12.96
C LYS A 475 35.00 5.02 -13.45
N HIS A 476 35.57 4.19 -12.58
CA HIS A 476 36.00 2.83 -12.93
C HIS A 476 34.91 1.83 -12.58
N LYS A 477 34.77 0.79 -13.42
CA LYS A 477 33.87 -0.33 -13.22
C LYS A 477 34.69 -1.53 -12.78
N LEU A 478 34.39 -2.06 -11.60
CA LEU A 478 35.01 -3.28 -11.07
C LEU A 478 34.11 -4.47 -11.38
N THR A 479 34.64 -5.41 -12.16
CA THR A 479 34.00 -6.68 -12.48
C THR A 479 34.70 -7.80 -11.72
N VAL A 480 33.94 -8.45 -10.85
CA VAL A 480 34.34 -9.64 -10.09
C VAL A 480 33.69 -10.86 -10.74
N LYS A 481 34.47 -11.88 -11.08
CA LYS A 481 33.98 -13.18 -11.60
C LYS A 481 34.52 -14.32 -10.75
N GLU A 482 33.68 -15.28 -10.40
CA GLU A 482 34.10 -16.49 -9.70
C GLU A 482 34.90 -17.43 -10.62
N ALA A 483 36.02 -17.94 -10.12
CA ALA A 483 36.78 -19.05 -10.66
C ALA A 483 36.57 -20.25 -9.73
N GLY A 484 36.22 -21.42 -10.27
CA GLY A 484 35.75 -22.58 -9.49
C GLY A 484 36.77 -23.27 -8.57
N GLN A 485 37.91 -22.65 -8.25
CA GLN A 485 38.90 -23.16 -7.31
C GLN A 485 38.63 -22.62 -5.91
N VAL A 486 38.69 -23.47 -4.87
CA VAL A 486 38.52 -23.05 -3.47
C VAL A 486 39.89 -22.82 -2.84
N ILE A 487 40.08 -21.64 -2.25
CA ILE A 487 41.28 -21.24 -1.53
C ILE A 487 41.02 -21.41 -0.03
N GLU A 488 41.81 -22.26 0.62
CA GLU A 488 41.88 -22.33 2.09
C GLU A 488 42.83 -21.23 2.59
N VAL A 489 42.28 -20.22 3.26
CA VAL A 489 43.05 -19.06 3.72
C VAL A 489 43.63 -19.30 5.11
N ASN A 490 42.84 -19.91 6.01
CA ASN A 490 43.16 -20.27 7.40
C ASN A 490 42.33 -21.49 7.83
N GLU A 491 42.63 -22.11 8.99
CA GLU A 491 41.88 -23.27 9.55
C GLU A 491 40.37 -23.06 9.71
N ARG A 492 39.90 -21.80 9.69
CA ARG A 492 38.49 -21.41 9.89
C ARG A 492 37.76 -20.91 8.63
N PHE A 493 38.46 -20.49 7.57
CA PHE A 493 37.83 -19.79 6.45
C PHE A 493 38.37 -20.27 5.08
N SER A 494 37.44 -20.64 4.21
CA SER A 494 37.66 -21.00 2.81
C SER A 494 36.85 -20.06 1.91
N ILE A 495 37.46 -19.55 0.85
CA ILE A 495 36.79 -18.68 -0.14
C ILE A 495 37.05 -19.18 -1.55
N GLN A 496 36.06 -19.07 -2.43
CA GLN A 496 36.26 -19.36 -3.85
C GLN A 496 37.14 -18.28 -4.50
N GLU A 497 38.00 -18.70 -5.42
CA GLU A 497 38.86 -17.80 -6.16
C GLU A 497 38.04 -16.85 -7.02
N MET A 498 38.44 -15.59 -7.08
CA MET A 498 37.75 -14.57 -7.86
C MET A 498 38.75 -13.82 -8.74
N ASP A 499 38.36 -13.59 -9.99
CA ASP A 499 39.07 -12.75 -10.95
C ASP A 499 38.50 -11.32 -10.86
N LEU A 500 39.37 -10.37 -10.52
CA LEU A 500 39.04 -8.96 -10.36
C LEU A 500 39.57 -8.20 -11.57
N THR A 501 38.68 -7.49 -12.27
CA THR A 501 39.03 -6.73 -13.49
C THR A 501 38.53 -5.30 -13.38
N LEU A 502 39.40 -4.33 -13.66
CA LEU A 502 39.07 -2.91 -13.60
C LEU A 502 39.00 -2.32 -15.01
N THR A 503 37.83 -1.79 -15.39
CA THR A 503 37.62 -1.14 -16.70
C THR A 503 37.30 0.35 -16.51
N LEU A 504 37.83 1.20 -17.39
CA LEU A 504 37.52 2.64 -17.41
C LEU A 504 36.15 2.85 -18.07
N GLY A 505 35.20 3.45 -17.35
CA GLY A 505 33.88 3.77 -17.89
C GLY A 505 33.97 4.91 -18.91
N GLY A 506 34.04 4.56 -20.20
CA GLY A 506 34.00 5.53 -21.29
C GLY A 506 33.56 4.92 -22.62
N ARG A 507 32.27 5.16 -22.97
CA ARG A 507 31.59 5.04 -24.27
C ARG A 507 31.58 3.69 -24.99
N ASP A 508 30.36 3.20 -25.18
CA ASP A 508 29.85 2.40 -26.29
C ASP A 508 30.66 1.15 -26.69
N ASP A 509 30.14 0.00 -26.26
CA ASP A 509 30.16 -1.20 -27.09
C ASP A 509 29.36 -0.90 -28.37
N ALA A 510 30.06 -0.35 -29.37
CA ALA A 510 29.64 -0.36 -30.75
C ALA A 510 30.75 -0.99 -31.59
N ILE A 511 30.51 -2.26 -31.95
CA ILE A 511 31.02 -2.96 -33.15
C ILE A 511 32.51 -3.33 -33.09
N SER A 512 32.82 -4.62 -33.03
CA SER A 512 33.53 -5.36 -34.11
C SER A 512 33.61 -6.87 -33.82
N GLU A 513 33.04 -7.62 -34.76
CA GLU A 513 33.15 -9.07 -35.09
C GLU A 513 32.60 -10.14 -34.13
#